data_AF-A0A2U3L4W2-F1
#
_entry.id   AF-A0A2U3L4W2-F1
#
_cell.length_a   1.000
_cell.length_b   1.000
_cell.length_c   1.000
_cell.angle_alpha   90.00
_cell.angle_beta   90.00
_cell.angle_gamma   90.00
#
_symmetry.space_group_name_H-M   'P 1'
#
loop_
_entity.id
_entity.type
_entity.pdbx_description
1 polymer ?
#
loop_
_entity_poly.entity_id
_entity_poly.type
_entity_poly.pdbx_seq_one_letter_code
_entity_poly.pdbx_strand_id
1 'polypeptide(L)' 'MHREFEGVPEFEKCWRNLGLQEDDIVSLEELLCHYPQAGPVVPGAGGLRKLRWALPNRGKRGSSV' A
#
# COMPACT_ATOMS: atom_id res chain seq x y z
N MET A 1 10.33 3.42 -17.84
CA MET A 1 10.83 3.46 -16.46
C MET A 1 10.54 2.10 -15.86
N HIS A 2 11.56 1.35 -15.46
CA HIS A 2 11.39 0.03 -14.84
C HIS A 2 11.35 0.20 -13.33
N ARG A 3 10.43 -0.50 -12.67
CA ARG A 3 10.31 -0.52 -11.19
C ARG A 3 9.98 -1.92 -10.76
N GLU A 4 10.54 -2.30 -9.62
CA GLU A 4 10.37 -3.60 -9.02
C GLU A 4 9.83 -3.40 -7.61
N PHE A 5 8.90 -4.28 -7.22
CA PHE A 5 8.33 -4.32 -5.89
C PHE A 5 8.84 -5.57 -5.19
N GLU A 6 9.39 -5.37 -3.99
CA GLU A 6 9.82 -6.47 -3.13
C GLU A 6 8.86 -6.55 -1.95
N GLY A 7 8.06 -7.61 -1.92
CA GLY A 7 7.16 -7.90 -0.81
C GLY A 7 7.91 -8.52 0.36
N VAL A 8 7.63 -8.05 1.58
CA VAL A 8 8.13 -8.70 2.81
C VAL A 8 7.07 -9.62 3.41
N PRO A 9 7.43 -10.74 4.06
CA PRO A 9 6.48 -11.71 4.59
C PRO A 9 5.42 -11.10 5.53
N GLU A 10 5.81 -10.15 6.37
CA GLU A 10 4.91 -9.43 7.28
C GLU A 10 3.87 -8.60 6.53
N PHE A 11 4.24 -8.02 5.39
CA PHE A 11 3.33 -7.24 4.55
C PHE A 11 2.24 -8.14 3.97
N GLU A 12 2.60 -9.25 3.34
CA GLU A 12 1.65 -10.20 2.76
C GLU A 12 0.74 -10.84 3.80
N LYS A 13 1.27 -11.13 4.99
CA LYS A 13 0.48 -11.67 6.11
C LYS A 13 -0.58 -10.68 6.55
N CYS A 14 -0.19 -9.42 6.77
CA CYS A 14 -1.14 -8.36 7.13
C CYS A 14 -2.16 -8.10 6.02
N TRP A 15 -1.72 -8.14 4.76
CA TRP A 15 -2.58 -7.97 3.59
C TRP A 15 -3.71 -9.01 3.56
N ARG A 16 -3.35 -10.29 3.68
CA ARG A 16 -4.32 -11.41 3.76
C ARG A 16 -5.24 -11.29 4.96
N ASN A 17 -4.73 -10.88 6.12
CA ASN A 17 -5.54 -10.68 7.33
C ASN A 17 -6.57 -9.55 7.17
N LEU A 18 -6.31 -8.57 6.31
CA LEU A 18 -7.27 -7.52 5.93
C LEU A 18 -8.30 -8.01 4.87
N GLY A 19 -8.21 -9.27 4.45
CA GLY A 19 -9.06 -9.87 3.42
C GLY A 19 -8.88 -9.20 2.05
N LEU A 20 -7.67 -8.71 1.77
CA LEU A 20 -7.28 -8.13 0.50
C LEU A 20 -6.70 -9.23 -0.41
N GLN A 21 -6.95 -9.09 -1.71
CA GLN A 21 -6.56 -10.06 -2.73
C GLN A 21 -5.30 -9.60 -3.48
N GLU A 22 -4.78 -10.44 -4.37
CA GLU A 22 -3.65 -10.09 -5.24
C GLU A 22 -3.99 -8.93 -6.19
N ASP A 23 -5.20 -8.88 -6.74
CA ASP A 23 -5.65 -7.77 -7.61
C ASP A 23 -5.57 -6.40 -6.90
N ASP A 24 -5.75 -6.39 -5.57
CA ASP A 24 -5.59 -5.19 -4.76
C ASP A 24 -4.10 -4.77 -4.70
N ILE A 25 -3.16 -5.72 -4.62
CA ILE A 25 -1.72 -5.43 -4.63
C ILE A 25 -1.34 -4.81 -5.97
N VAL A 26 -1.78 -5.41 -7.07
CA VAL A 26 -1.51 -4.91 -8.43
C VAL A 26 -1.98 -3.45 -8.57
N SER A 27 -3.19 -3.15 -8.08
CA SER A 27 -3.74 -1.79 -8.10
C SER A 27 -2.90 -0.79 -7.28
N LEU A 28 -2.35 -1.22 -6.14
CA LEU A 28 -1.45 -0.42 -5.32
C LEU A 28 -0.10 -0.20 -6.01
N GLU A 29 0.46 -1.24 -6.63
CA GLU A 29 1.72 -1.19 -7.37
C GLU A 29 1.62 -0.27 -8.60
N GLU A 30 0.53 -0.34 -9.36
CA GLU A 30 0.26 0.58 -10.47
C GLU A 30 0.23 2.04 -10.00
N LEU A 31 -0.48 2.32 -8.90
CA LEU A 31 -0.49 3.65 -8.29
C LEU A 31 0.92 4.11 -7.93
N LEU A 32 1.72 3.25 -7.30
CA LEU A 32 3.08 3.58 -6.91
C LEU A 32 3.98 3.77 -8.11
N CYS A 33 3.81 2.99 -9.19
CA CYS A 33 4.49 3.17 -10.47
C CYS A 33 4.26 4.57 -11.06
N HIS A 34 3.04 5.07 -11.03
CA HIS A 34 2.74 6.44 -11.48
C HIS A 34 3.19 7.50 -10.47
N TYR A 35 3.05 7.24 -9.16
CA TYR A 35 3.28 8.20 -8.09
C TYR A 35 4.24 7.64 -7.02
N PRO A 36 5.56 7.57 -7.29
CA PRO A 36 6.55 6.99 -6.37
C PRO A 36 6.61 7.70 -5.01
N GLN A 37 6.25 8.98 -4.98
CA GLN A 37 6.29 9.81 -3.80
C GLN A 37 4.93 9.92 -3.10
N ALA A 38 3.99 9.03 -3.42
CA ALA A 38 2.68 9.02 -2.78
C ALA A 38 2.82 8.79 -1.27
N GLY A 39 2.14 9.65 -0.50
CA GLY A 39 2.18 9.64 0.95
C GLY A 39 3.32 10.49 1.56
N PRO A 40 3.10 11.05 2.75
CA PRO A 40 4.12 11.80 3.47
C PRO A 40 5.29 10.91 3.91
N VAL A 41 6.49 11.50 3.95
CA VAL A 41 7.66 10.90 4.59
C VAL A 41 7.42 10.81 6.10
N VAL A 42 7.74 9.66 6.68
CA VAL A 42 7.71 9.45 8.13
C VAL A 42 9.00 10.05 8.73
N PRO A 43 8.91 11.09 9.58
CA PRO A 43 10.08 11.71 10.18
C PRO A 43 10.91 10.71 10.98
N GLY A 44 12.24 10.78 10.85
CA GLY A 44 13.16 9.90 11.58
C GLY A 44 13.27 8.46 11.05
N ALA A 45 12.50 8.08 10.01
CA ALA A 45 12.44 6.72 9.50
C ALA A 45 13.25 6.50 8.21
N GLY A 46 14.30 7.29 7.97
CA GLY A 46 15.24 7.07 6.86
C GLY A 46 14.63 7.20 5.45
N GLY A 47 13.54 7.96 5.29
CA GLY A 47 12.89 8.17 3.99
C GLY A 47 11.69 7.26 3.70
N LEU A 48 11.28 6.42 4.66
CA LEU A 48 10.03 5.66 4.57
C LEU A 48 8.83 6.59 4.39
N ARG A 49 7.84 6.14 3.61
CA ARG A 49 6.60 6.88 3.32
C ARG A 49 5.39 6.09 3.77
N LYS A 50 4.37 6.80 4.29
CA LYS A 50 3.11 6.20 4.70
C LYS A 50 2.01 6.57 3.71
N LEU A 51 1.55 5.60 2.93
CA LEU A 51 0.44 5.79 2.00
C LEU A 51 -0.89 5.37 2.64
N ARG A 52 -1.89 6.26 2.62
CA ARG A 52 -3.27 5.90 2.94
C ARG A 52 -4.00 5.58 1.63
N TRP A 53 -4.03 4.31 1.29
CA TRP A 53 -4.66 3.84 0.06
C TRP A 53 -6.13 3.47 0.31
N ALA A 54 -7.02 3.96 -0.55
CA ALA A 54 -8.44 3.63 -0.52
C ALA A 54 -8.72 2.57 -1.57
N LEU A 55 -9.29 1.44 -1.15
CA LEU A 55 -9.62 0.35 -2.05
C LEU A 55 -10.74 0.77 -3.00
N PRO A 56 -10.57 0.60 -4.32
CA PRO A 56 -11.67 0.78 -5.25
C PRO A 56 -12.78 -0.24 -4.92
N ASN A 57 -14.03 0.20 -4.91
CA ASN A 57 -15.23 -0.64 -4.65
C ASN A 57 -15.36 -1.30 -3.26
N ARG A 58 -14.41 -1.11 -2.34
CA ARG A 58 -14.56 -1.50 -0.93
C ARG A 58 -14.82 -0.26 -0.09
N GLY A 59 -16.09 0.03 0.18
CA GLY A 59 -16.48 1.16 1.04
C GLY A 59 -15.74 1.15 2.39
N LYS A 60 -15.48 2.34 2.97
CA LYS A 60 -14.77 2.55 4.24
C LYS A 60 -15.44 1.81 5.42
N ARG A 61 -15.28 0.50 5.54
CA ARG A 61 -15.62 -0.26 6.75
C ARG A 61 -14.30 -0.62 7.43
N GLY A 62 -13.87 0.24 8.35
CA GLY A 62 -12.60 0.07 9.07
C GLY A 62 -11.82 1.36 9.38
N SER A 63 -12.42 2.54 9.37
CA SER A 63 -11.85 3.63 10.19
C SER A 63 -12.24 3.33 11.63
N SER A 64 -11.40 2.58 12.33
CA SER A 64 -11.43 2.59 13.79
C SER A 64 -11.27 4.05 14.23
N VAL A 65 -12.25 4.47 15.03
CA VAL A 65 -12.19 5.62 15.93
C VAL A 65 -10.97 5.56 16.84
#